data_AF-A0AA40G1U8-F1
#
_entry.id   AF-A0AA40G1U8-F1
#
_cell.length_a   1.000
_cell.length_b   1.000
_cell.length_c   1.000
_cell.angle_alpha   90.00
_cell.angle_beta   90.00
_cell.angle_gamma   90.00
#
_symmetry.space_group_name_H-M   'P 1'
#
loop_
_entity.id
_entity.type
_entity.pdbx_description
1 polymer ?
#
loop_
_entity_poly.entity_id
_entity_poly.type
_entity_poly.pdbx_seq_one_letter_code
_entity_poly.pdbx_strand_id
1 'polypeptide(L)'
;MDDIQLSKDQIEQLKMGFDAFDPDKKGTITTDTVGTIFGMMGMKIPTDELNGVISEFDPFDSGELSFQDFCALASRFMEEDTDTEAMQQELREAFRLYDKEGNGYITTDVFRDILHELDDALSPYELDMIIDEVDADGSGTVDFEEFMEVMTG
;
A
#
# COMPACT_ATOMS: atom_id res chain seq x y z
N MET A 1 1.40 0.13 -25.71
CA MET A 1 0.07 0.08 -25.09
C MET A 1 0.38 -0.38 -23.70
N ASP A 2 0.78 0.59 -22.91
CA ASP A 2 1.40 0.42 -21.61
C ASP A 2 0.33 -0.17 -20.69
N ASP A 3 0.57 -1.38 -20.21
CA ASP A 3 -0.34 -2.11 -19.34
C ASP A 3 -0.46 -1.31 -18.04
N ILE A 4 -1.64 -0.71 -17.83
CA ILE A 4 -2.00 -0.02 -16.59
C ILE A 4 -1.97 -1.06 -15.47
N GLN A 5 -0.95 -1.03 -14.61
CA GLN A 5 -0.76 -1.98 -13.50
C GLN A 5 -1.59 -1.59 -12.26
N LEU A 6 -2.87 -1.29 -12.46
CA LEU A 6 -3.78 -0.99 -11.36
C LEU A 6 -4.63 -2.22 -11.02
N SER A 7 -4.80 -2.46 -9.73
CA SER A 7 -5.70 -3.49 -9.22
C SER A 7 -7.17 -3.13 -9.51
N LYS A 8 -8.06 -4.14 -9.55
CA LYS A 8 -9.50 -3.92 -9.78
C LYS A 8 -10.09 -2.93 -8.79
N ASP A 9 -9.69 -3.02 -7.52
CA ASP A 9 -10.15 -2.12 -6.46
C ASP A 9 -9.69 -0.67 -6.71
N GLN A 10 -8.41 -0.47 -7.04
CA GLN A 10 -7.88 0.85 -7.40
C GLN A 10 -8.61 1.45 -8.60
N ILE A 11 -8.87 0.65 -9.64
CA ILE A 11 -9.64 1.09 -10.81
C ILE A 11 -11.07 1.47 -10.41
N GLU A 12 -11.71 0.73 -9.51
CA GLU A 12 -13.04 1.07 -9.00
C GLU A 12 -13.03 2.36 -8.18
N GLN A 13 -12.06 2.56 -7.29
CA GLN A 13 -11.92 3.80 -6.52
C GLN A 13 -11.66 5.00 -7.44
N LEU A 14 -10.76 4.86 -8.42
CA LEU A 14 -10.47 5.89 -9.43
C LEU A 14 -11.70 6.20 -10.25
N LYS A 15 -12.47 5.18 -10.63
CA LYS A 15 -13.72 5.35 -11.38
C LYS A 15 -14.80 6.02 -10.55
N MET A 16 -14.90 5.73 -9.25
CA MET A 16 -15.84 6.43 -8.36
C MET A 16 -15.47 7.90 -8.21
N GLY A 17 -14.18 8.21 -8.03
CA GLY A 17 -13.68 9.58 -8.05
C GLY A 17 -13.96 10.27 -9.38
N PHE A 18 -13.67 9.61 -10.50
CA PHE A 18 -13.93 10.15 -11.83
C PHE A 18 -15.41 10.43 -12.09
N ASP A 19 -16.32 9.48 -11.81
CA ASP A 19 -17.77 9.62 -12.02
C ASP A 19 -18.37 10.71 -11.10
N ALA A 20 -17.76 10.95 -9.93
CA ALA A 20 -18.15 12.05 -9.05
C ALA A 20 -17.87 13.45 -9.65
N PHE A 21 -16.87 13.56 -10.52
CA PHE A 21 -16.48 14.81 -11.19
C PHE A 21 -16.87 14.86 -12.68
N ASP A 22 -17.31 13.74 -13.27
CA ASP A 22 -17.90 13.63 -14.61
C ASP A 22 -19.38 13.20 -14.55
N PRO A 23 -20.29 14.01 -13.95
CA PRO A 23 -21.71 13.66 -13.83
C PRO A 23 -22.41 13.55 -15.19
N ASP A 24 -21.88 14.25 -16.20
CA ASP A 24 -22.36 14.23 -17.58
C ASP A 24 -21.90 12.99 -18.36
N LYS A 25 -21.02 12.16 -17.78
CA LYS A 25 -20.42 10.98 -18.44
C LYS A 25 -19.78 11.34 -19.77
N LYS A 26 -19.13 12.50 -19.81
CA LYS A 26 -18.40 13.01 -20.96
C LYS A 26 -17.19 12.11 -21.26
N GLY A 27 -16.73 11.36 -20.26
CA GLY A 27 -15.55 10.49 -20.35
C GLY A 27 -14.24 11.25 -20.19
N THR A 28 -14.32 12.53 -19.80
CA THR A 28 -13.19 13.43 -19.54
C THR A 28 -13.45 14.23 -18.27
N ILE A 29 -12.40 14.50 -17.50
CA ILE A 29 -12.41 15.40 -16.34
C ILE A 29 -11.39 16.52 -16.56
N THR A 30 -11.58 17.66 -15.91
CA THR A 30 -10.61 18.76 -16.01
C THR A 30 -9.33 18.49 -15.22
N THR A 31 -8.20 19.02 -15.67
CA THR A 31 -6.91 18.89 -14.96
C THR A 31 -6.94 19.44 -13.53
N ASP A 32 -7.76 20.46 -13.28
CA ASP A 32 -8.00 21.02 -11.94
C ASP A 32 -8.71 20.03 -10.98
N THR A 33 -9.63 19.23 -11.53
CA THR A 33 -10.37 18.24 -10.74
C THR A 33 -9.53 17.01 -10.39
N VAL A 34 -8.51 16.70 -11.19
CA VAL A 34 -7.60 15.58 -10.95
C VAL A 34 -6.99 15.67 -9.55
N GLY A 35 -6.40 16.82 -9.20
CA GLY A 35 -5.79 17.01 -7.88
C GLY A 35 -6.77 16.90 -6.73
N THR A 36 -8.02 17.31 -6.96
CA THR A 36 -9.10 17.15 -5.97
C THR A 36 -9.46 15.68 -5.77
N ILE A 37 -9.52 14.88 -6.85
CA ILE A 37 -9.80 13.44 -6.76
C ILE A 37 -8.68 12.71 -6.01
N PHE A 38 -7.40 12.97 -6.33
CA PHE A 38 -6.26 12.40 -5.60
C PHE A 38 -6.32 12.74 -4.11
N GLY A 39 -6.64 14.00 -3.78
CA GLY A 39 -6.85 14.43 -2.40
C GLY A 39 -8.01 13.71 -1.69
N MET A 40 -9.11 13.42 -2.40
CA MET A 40 -10.23 12.64 -1.86
C MET A 40 -9.88 11.17 -1.62
N MET A 41 -8.96 10.61 -2.41
CA MET A 41 -8.42 9.26 -2.23
C MET A 41 -7.37 9.18 -1.12
N GLY A 42 -7.08 10.29 -0.43
CA GLY A 42 -6.10 10.36 0.65
C GLY A 42 -4.67 10.62 0.18
N MET A 43 -4.44 10.73 -1.14
CA MET A 43 -3.12 11.05 -1.70
C MET A 43 -2.86 12.55 -1.64
N LYS A 44 -1.72 12.94 -1.06
CA LYS A 44 -1.30 14.34 -0.97
C LYS A 44 -0.22 14.64 -2.00
N ILE A 45 -0.63 14.75 -3.26
CA ILE A 45 0.28 15.11 -4.35
C ILE A 45 0.40 16.64 -4.41
N PRO A 46 1.63 17.19 -4.37
CA PRO A 46 1.82 18.62 -4.54
C PRO A 46 1.40 19.06 -5.95
N THR A 47 0.69 20.19 -6.04
CA THR A 47 0.14 20.70 -7.31
C THR A 47 1.19 20.92 -8.40
N ASP A 48 2.43 21.23 -8.02
CA ASP A 48 3.56 21.40 -8.96
C ASP A 48 3.94 20.08 -9.65
N GLU A 49 4.05 19.01 -8.86
CA GLU A 49 4.35 17.66 -9.35
C GLU A 49 3.20 17.10 -10.18
N LEU A 50 1.96 17.29 -9.70
CA LEU A 50 0.78 16.90 -10.44
C LEU A 50 0.72 17.60 -11.80
N ASN A 51 0.95 18.92 -11.87
CA ASN A 51 0.97 19.64 -13.14
C ASN A 51 2.08 19.17 -14.07
N GLY A 52 3.25 18.81 -13.51
CA GLY A 52 4.35 18.23 -14.27
C GLY A 52 3.92 16.95 -14.98
N VAL A 53 3.27 16.03 -14.26
CA VAL A 53 2.79 14.77 -14.83
C VAL A 53 1.60 15.01 -15.76
N ILE A 54 0.62 15.84 -15.37
CA ILE A 54 -0.54 16.19 -16.21
C ILE A 54 -0.07 16.73 -17.57
N SER A 55 0.96 17.57 -17.61
CA SER A 55 1.47 18.14 -18.86
C SER A 55 2.07 17.07 -19.80
N GLU A 56 2.49 15.91 -19.28
CA GLU A 56 2.92 14.78 -20.11
C GLU A 56 1.73 14.06 -20.76
N PHE A 57 0.59 14.00 -20.05
CA PHE A 57 -0.64 13.34 -20.51
C PHE A 57 -1.58 14.27 -21.29
N ASP A 58 -1.46 15.59 -21.13
CA ASP A 58 -2.18 16.62 -21.89
C ASP A 58 -1.22 17.49 -22.71
N PRO A 59 -0.53 16.92 -23.73
CA PRO A 59 0.43 17.67 -24.54
C PRO A 59 -0.21 18.76 -25.41
N PHE A 60 -1.54 18.74 -25.53
CA PHE A 60 -2.31 19.71 -26.28
C PHE A 60 -2.88 20.83 -25.41
N ASP A 61 -2.61 20.83 -24.10
CA ASP A 61 -3.17 21.78 -23.13
C ASP A 61 -4.70 21.91 -23.29
N SER A 62 -5.35 20.77 -23.52
CA SER A 62 -6.80 20.71 -23.66
C SER A 62 -7.48 21.05 -22.34
N GLY A 63 -6.77 20.90 -21.22
CA GLY A 63 -7.30 21.07 -19.88
C GLY A 63 -8.25 19.95 -19.47
N GLU A 64 -8.37 18.90 -20.29
CA GLU A 64 -9.25 17.75 -20.08
C GLU A 64 -8.43 16.45 -20.20
N LEU A 65 -8.59 15.55 -19.22
CA LEU A 65 -7.97 14.23 -19.21
C LEU A 65 -9.06 13.17 -19.34
N SER A 66 -8.83 12.19 -20.21
CA SER A 66 -9.74 11.05 -20.34
C SER A 66 -9.60 10.10 -19.15
N PHE A 67 -10.59 9.23 -18.92
CA PHE A 67 -10.46 8.20 -17.87
C PHE A 67 -9.22 7.33 -18.07
N GLN A 68 -8.80 7.09 -19.32
CA GLN A 68 -7.61 6.31 -19.62
C GLN A 68 -6.33 7.05 -19.20
N ASP A 69 -6.23 8.35 -19.48
CA ASP A 69 -5.09 9.18 -19.08
C ASP A 69 -5.07 9.37 -17.56
N PHE A 70 -6.23 9.56 -16.94
CA PHE A 70 -6.37 9.64 -15.49
C PHE A 70 -5.93 8.35 -14.80
N CYS A 71 -6.30 7.17 -15.33
CA CYS A 71 -5.83 5.88 -14.81
C CYS A 71 -4.33 5.70 -15.02
N ALA A 72 -3.76 6.11 -16.15
CA ALA A 72 -2.31 6.03 -16.37
C ALA A 72 -1.54 6.98 -15.44
N LEU A 73 -2.07 8.18 -15.22
CA LEU A 73 -1.55 9.14 -14.26
C LEU A 73 -1.63 8.58 -12.84
N ALA A 74 -2.78 8.02 -12.46
CA ALA A 74 -2.96 7.36 -11.17
C ALA A 74 -2.04 6.16 -10.99
N SER A 75 -1.82 5.33 -12.01
CA SER A 75 -0.86 4.22 -11.96
C SER A 75 0.53 4.71 -11.57
N ARG A 76 0.97 5.86 -12.11
CA ARG A 76 2.28 6.44 -11.82
C ARG A 76 2.41 6.99 -10.39
N PHE A 77 1.31 7.45 -9.80
CA PHE A 77 1.29 7.94 -8.41
C PHE A 77 0.93 6.86 -7.38
N MET A 78 0.21 5.82 -7.79
CA MET A 78 -0.17 4.68 -6.96
C MET A 78 0.91 3.59 -6.92
N GLU A 79 1.94 3.69 -7.77
CA GLU A 79 3.09 2.79 -7.80
C GLU A 79 3.92 2.81 -6.51
N GLU A 80 3.79 3.83 -5.66
CA GLU A 80 4.68 4.01 -4.49
C GLU A 80 4.04 3.70 -3.11
N ASP A 81 2.71 3.74 -2.93
CA ASP A 81 2.15 3.88 -1.56
C ASP A 81 1.12 2.83 -1.10
N THR A 82 0.51 2.00 -1.95
CA THR A 82 -0.76 1.35 -1.50
C THR A 82 -0.62 -0.06 -0.91
N ASP A 83 0.38 -0.86 -1.30
CA ASP A 83 0.51 -2.23 -0.77
C ASP A 83 1.48 -2.31 0.40
N THR A 84 2.61 -1.58 0.35
CA THR A 84 3.64 -1.71 1.38
C THR A 84 3.33 -0.89 2.63
N GLU A 85 2.89 0.36 2.54
CA GLU A 85 2.64 1.16 3.75
C GLU A 85 1.39 0.72 4.52
N ALA A 86 0.29 0.39 3.82
CA ALA A 86 -0.91 -0.13 4.48
C ALA A 86 -0.62 -1.47 5.19
N MET A 87 0.06 -2.39 4.50
CA MET A 87 0.46 -3.67 5.09
C MET A 87 1.48 -3.48 6.22
N GLN A 88 2.47 -2.62 6.06
CA GLN A 88 3.41 -2.27 7.13
C GLN A 88 2.68 -1.70 8.33
N GLN A 89 1.66 -0.88 8.12
CA GLN A 89 0.90 -0.26 9.20
C GLN A 89 0.05 -1.30 9.94
N GLU A 90 -0.64 -2.21 9.24
CA GLU A 90 -1.34 -3.34 9.85
C GLU A 90 -0.37 -4.26 10.61
N LEU A 91 0.76 -4.62 10.00
CA LEU A 91 1.80 -5.43 10.65
C LEU A 91 2.37 -4.72 11.88
N ARG A 92 2.53 -3.39 11.84
CA ARG A 92 3.04 -2.61 12.96
C ARG A 92 2.03 -2.45 14.09
N GLU A 93 0.74 -2.42 13.78
CA GLU A 93 -0.33 -2.45 14.78
C GLU A 93 -0.44 -3.83 15.41
N ALA A 94 -0.37 -4.90 14.62
CA ALA A 94 -0.28 -6.27 15.12
C ALA A 94 0.97 -6.44 15.98
N PHE A 95 2.13 -6.00 15.53
CA PHE A 95 3.39 -6.08 16.27
C PHE A 95 3.31 -5.35 17.62
N ARG A 96 2.71 -4.15 17.68
CA ARG A 96 2.48 -3.42 18.93
C ARG A 96 1.50 -4.11 19.88
N LEU A 97 0.58 -4.92 19.37
CA LEU A 97 -0.31 -5.72 20.22
C LEU A 97 0.50 -6.77 21.01
N TYR A 98 1.56 -7.29 20.40
CA TYR A 98 2.41 -8.33 20.98
C TYR A 98 3.62 -7.79 21.74
N ASP A 99 4.22 -6.67 21.30
CA ASP A 99 5.25 -5.92 22.03
C ASP A 99 4.64 -5.15 23.22
N LYS A 100 4.24 -5.89 24.25
CA LYS A 100 3.63 -5.32 25.47
C LYS A 100 4.57 -4.37 26.23
N GLU A 101 5.88 -4.52 26.04
CA GLU A 101 6.88 -3.68 26.71
C GLU A 101 7.20 -2.41 25.90
N GLY A 102 6.85 -2.36 24.62
CA GLY A 102 7.07 -1.19 23.76
C GLY A 102 8.53 -0.98 23.42
N ASN A 103 9.33 -2.05 23.43
CA ASN A 103 10.76 -1.98 23.20
C ASN A 103 11.12 -1.95 21.70
N GLY A 104 10.15 -2.22 20.83
CA GLY A 104 10.34 -2.29 19.37
C GLY A 104 10.84 -3.65 18.89
N TYR A 105 10.83 -4.67 19.75
CA TYR A 105 11.14 -6.06 19.44
C TYR A 105 10.21 -6.97 20.26
N ILE A 106 9.89 -8.15 19.75
CA ILE A 106 9.20 -9.21 20.51
C ILE A 106 10.20 -10.32 20.83
N THR A 107 10.05 -11.01 21.95
CA THR A 107 10.90 -12.18 22.23
C THR A 107 10.46 -13.36 21.36
N THR A 108 11.39 -14.26 21.05
CA THR A 108 11.09 -15.50 20.31
C THR A 108 9.98 -16.34 20.97
N ASP A 109 9.88 -16.29 22.30
CA ASP A 109 8.80 -16.93 23.07
C ASP A 109 7.41 -16.33 22.77
N VAL A 110 7.34 -15.00 22.61
CA VAL A 110 6.10 -14.31 22.20
C VAL A 110 5.80 -14.60 20.73
N PHE A 111 6.80 -14.56 19.86
CA PHE A 111 6.63 -14.86 18.44
C PHE A 111 6.12 -16.29 18.20
N ARG A 112 6.60 -17.25 19.01
CA ARG A 112 6.09 -18.62 19.04
C ARG A 112 4.59 -18.68 19.33
N ASP A 113 4.13 -17.92 20.32
CA ASP A 113 2.72 -17.87 20.72
C ASP A 113 1.86 -17.25 19.60
N ILE A 114 2.38 -16.22 18.91
CA ILE A 114 1.74 -15.62 17.73
C ILE A 114 1.59 -16.64 16.61
N LEU A 115 2.67 -17.34 16.24
CA LEU A 115 2.65 -18.33 15.17
C LEU A 115 1.67 -19.47 15.48
N HIS A 116 1.60 -19.90 16.74
CA HIS A 116 0.65 -20.92 17.17
C HIS A 116 -0.80 -20.40 17.22
N GLU A 117 -1.03 -19.12 17.51
CA GLU A 117 -2.36 -18.50 17.45
C GLU A 117 -2.84 -18.32 16.00
N LEU A 118 -1.91 -18.04 15.07
CA LEU A 118 -2.18 -17.96 13.64
C LEU A 118 -2.43 -19.34 13.02
N ASP A 119 -1.63 -20.34 13.39
CA ASP A 119 -1.76 -21.70 12.88
C ASP A 119 -1.49 -22.75 13.99
N ASP A 120 -2.57 -23.20 14.62
CA ASP A 120 -2.57 -24.21 15.70
C ASP A 120 -2.11 -25.61 15.21
N ALA A 121 -1.97 -25.81 13.89
CA ALA A 121 -1.50 -27.08 13.34
C ALA A 121 0.04 -27.18 13.34
N LEU A 122 0.76 -26.07 13.55
CA LEU A 122 2.22 -26.06 13.64
C LEU A 122 2.69 -26.78 14.90
N SER A 123 3.52 -27.80 14.69
CA SER A 123 4.14 -28.52 15.78
C SER A 123 5.16 -27.64 16.50
N PRO A 124 5.45 -27.89 17.79
CA PRO A 124 6.48 -27.15 18.53
C PRO A 124 7.87 -27.20 17.88
N TYR A 125 8.15 -28.23 17.07
CA TYR A 125 9.37 -28.34 16.29
C TYR A 125 9.37 -27.46 15.03
N GLU A 126 8.22 -27.28 14.38
CA GLU A 126 8.07 -26.41 13.21
C GLU A 126 8.16 -24.95 13.62
N LEU A 127 7.55 -24.60 14.75
CA LEU A 127 7.69 -23.26 15.35
C LEU A 127 9.16 -22.94 15.67
N ASP A 128 9.90 -23.89 16.23
CA ASP A 128 11.34 -23.73 16.50
C ASP A 128 12.14 -23.53 15.21
N MET A 129 11.81 -24.24 14.13
CA MET A 129 12.46 -24.04 12.82
C MET A 129 12.16 -22.67 12.22
N ILE A 130 10.92 -22.18 12.33
CA ILE A 130 10.54 -20.85 11.83
C ILE A 130 11.24 -19.76 12.65
N ILE A 131 11.35 -19.95 13.97
CA ILE A 131 12.06 -19.04 14.85
C ILE A 131 13.56 -19.01 14.55
N ASP A 132 14.20 -20.16 14.34
CA ASP A 132 15.62 -20.24 14.00
C ASP A 132 15.92 -19.64 12.61
N GLU A 133 14.96 -19.71 11.70
CA GLU A 133 15.05 -19.07 10.38
C GLU A 133 14.90 -17.55 10.47
N VAL A 134 14.04 -17.03 11.36
CA VAL A 134 13.83 -15.59 11.52
C VAL A 134 14.90 -14.91 12.39
N ASP A 135 15.28 -15.53 13.51
CA ASP A 135 16.30 -15.05 14.46
C ASP A 135 17.70 -15.45 13.97
N ALA A 136 18.02 -15.10 12.72
CA ALA A 136 19.27 -15.50 12.08
C ALA A 136 20.52 -14.88 12.74
N ASP A 137 20.33 -13.75 13.43
CA ASP A 137 21.38 -13.08 14.19
C ASP A 137 21.56 -13.67 15.62
N GLY A 138 20.62 -14.52 16.05
CA GLY A 138 20.62 -15.17 17.35
C GLY A 138 20.47 -14.18 18.51
N SER A 139 19.80 -13.06 18.28
CA SER A 139 19.48 -12.06 19.30
C SER A 139 18.50 -12.61 20.35
N GLY A 140 17.73 -13.65 20.01
CA GLY A 140 16.66 -14.18 20.86
C GLY A 140 15.42 -13.28 20.87
N THR A 141 15.37 -12.33 19.94
CA THR A 141 14.29 -11.38 19.74
C THR A 141 13.99 -11.27 18.25
N VAL A 142 12.75 -10.96 17.90
CA VAL A 142 12.32 -10.69 16.54
C VAL A 142 11.99 -9.21 16.46
N ASP A 143 12.72 -8.47 15.65
CA ASP A 143 12.44 -7.07 15.40
C ASP A 143 11.39 -6.87 14.30
N PHE A 144 11.01 -5.62 14.05
CA PHE A 144 9.96 -5.32 13.09
C PHE A 144 10.36 -5.66 11.65
N GLU A 145 11.63 -5.53 11.27
CA GLU A 145 12.10 -5.88 9.92
C GLU A 145 12.03 -7.38 9.72
N GLU A 146 12.50 -8.16 10.69
CA GLU A 146 12.44 -9.62 10.71
C GLU A 146 10.99 -10.15 10.67
N PHE A 147 10.10 -9.54 11.45
CA PHE A 147 8.68 -9.89 11.46
C PHE A 147 8.00 -9.63 10.11
N MET A 148 8.35 -8.52 9.46
CA MET A 148 7.85 -8.22 8.12
C MET A 148 8.35 -9.22 7.10
N GLU A 149 9.63 -9.63 7.16
CA GLU A 149 10.20 -10.57 6.20
C GLU A 149 9.47 -11.92 6.23
N VAL A 150 9.04 -12.39 7.41
CA VAL A 150 8.23 -13.61 7.55
C VAL A 150 6.79 -13.43 7.06
N MET A 151 6.19 -12.28 7.34
CA MET A 151 4.78 -12.03 7.00
C MET A 151 4.56 -11.64 5.53
N THR A 152 5.63 -11.20 4.85
CA THR A 152 5.61 -10.77 3.44
C THR A 152 6.36 -11.71 2.50
N GLY A 153 7.13 -12.65 3.04
CA GLY A 153 7.94 -13.64 2.31
C GLY A 153 7.16 -14.77 1.67
#